data_AF-W2L2Y9-F1
#
_entry.id   AF-W2L2Y9-F1
#
_cell.length_a   1.000
_cell.length_b   1.000
_cell.length_c   1.000
_cell.angle_alpha   90.00
_cell.angle_beta   90.00
_cell.angle_gamma   90.00
#
_symmetry.space_group_name_H-M   'P 1'
#
loop_
_entity.id
_entity.type
_entity.pdbx_description
1 polymer ?
#
loop_
_entity_poly.entity_id
_entity_poly.type
_entity_poly.pdbx_seq_one_letter_code
_entity_poly.pdbx_strand_id
1 'polypeptide(L)'
;MKTTRKRRDRGAQFIRSNLELLGFESRRDALVQAVKELFENALDATQALSSDVSWDDAPLELLRVNVKLNEETGSIDIVCADTGSGIHAHQVKLLCCSAFETTKTSAQGGGGCNSGKYGIGLKAAMLYSQMHANDACLKITTTSKSDGILYVQLRIDPDSEETAVVKKVAHFVVDESHQRFSGTEMRLCISCPEDTLEVESAADTLALYFQTLRYTAPPFVGVQFNFDVGEVSTSVECQHREEPIDRFAADLGANVDDILYAVHDDESFSTSCAALMLGDIEPSGQHDIEVCLLRYANHTPLINGEDFFLCGITKGVSSWKVWKKFGLRCQRTSSQLVNQLVATPLRASTGRKKIEDVGDPIRLVLAIDVCVAGSAVNNGIKYATLKKSTLDACYAASVQTCCRSILQQLAKAGRLTTPQQRQNRDLVENFAPLIAKSLAAIVKQSQADQFSDTEAPQRDSSSQDHFNEELILQELQGVLRNW
;
A
#
# COMPACT_ATOMS: atom_id res chain seq x y z
N MET A 1 16.52 -54.51 -18.54
CA MET A 1 16.35 -53.04 -18.67
C MET A 1 15.34 -52.59 -17.63
N LYS A 2 15.78 -51.88 -16.58
CA LYS A 2 14.86 -51.25 -15.62
C LYS A 2 14.29 -50.01 -16.27
N THR A 3 13.00 -50.02 -16.60
CA THR A 3 12.25 -48.82 -16.98
C THR A 3 12.24 -47.87 -15.79
N THR A 4 13.09 -46.83 -15.85
CA THR A 4 13.00 -45.67 -14.95
C THR A 4 11.67 -44.99 -15.21
N ARG A 5 10.68 -45.28 -14.36
CA ARG A 5 9.39 -44.58 -14.31
C ARG A 5 9.71 -43.10 -14.03
N LYS A 6 9.59 -42.23 -15.04
CA LYS A 6 9.72 -40.78 -14.84
C LYS A 6 8.69 -40.37 -13.79
N ARG A 7 9.13 -39.59 -12.81
CA ARG A 7 8.33 -39.18 -11.66
C ARG A 7 7.17 -38.30 -12.19
N ARG A 8 5.91 -38.74 -12.02
CA ARG A 8 4.74 -37.90 -12.31
C ARG A 8 4.89 -36.56 -11.62
N ASP A 9 4.65 -35.46 -12.32
CA ASP A 9 4.66 -34.12 -11.72
C ASP A 9 3.44 -33.97 -10.80
N ARG A 10 3.65 -34.31 -9.52
CA ARG A 10 2.63 -34.13 -8.47
C ARG A 10 2.33 -32.65 -8.20
N GLY A 11 3.12 -31.72 -8.73
CA GLY A 11 2.96 -30.29 -8.52
C GLY A 11 1.68 -29.75 -9.15
N ALA A 12 1.42 -30.04 -10.42
CA ALA A 12 0.19 -29.59 -11.08
C ALA A 12 -1.07 -30.15 -10.41
N GLN A 13 -1.03 -31.42 -10.00
CA GLN A 13 -2.11 -32.07 -9.24
C GLN A 13 -2.30 -31.41 -7.88
N PHE A 14 -1.22 -31.11 -7.16
CA PHE A 14 -1.26 -30.39 -5.89
C PHE A 14 -1.89 -29.00 -6.05
N ILE A 15 -1.49 -28.23 -7.06
CA ILE A 15 -2.06 -26.91 -7.34
C ILE A 15 -3.55 -27.01 -7.61
N ARG A 16 -3.97 -27.95 -8.49
CA ARG A 16 -5.39 -28.17 -8.82
C ARG A 16 -6.22 -28.51 -7.58
N SER A 17 -5.68 -29.32 -6.67
CA SER A 17 -6.38 -29.76 -5.46
C SER A 17 -6.39 -28.74 -4.32
N ASN A 18 -5.68 -27.61 -4.44
CA ASN A 18 -5.53 -26.61 -3.38
C ASN A 18 -5.67 -25.18 -3.93
N LEU A 19 -6.54 -24.98 -4.92
CA LEU A 19 -6.77 -23.69 -5.58
C LEU A 19 -7.27 -22.62 -4.59
N GLU A 20 -8.06 -23.02 -3.60
CA GLU A 20 -8.56 -22.17 -2.52
C GLU A 20 -7.42 -21.52 -1.71
N LEU A 21 -6.33 -22.26 -1.43
CA LEU A 21 -5.17 -21.72 -0.73
C LEU A 21 -4.45 -20.64 -1.54
N LEU A 22 -4.57 -20.70 -2.86
CA LEU A 22 -3.94 -19.81 -3.83
C LEU A 22 -4.81 -18.61 -4.22
N GLY A 23 -6.01 -18.48 -3.63
CA GLY A 23 -6.91 -17.35 -3.89
C GLY A 23 -7.99 -17.60 -4.94
N PHE A 24 -8.24 -18.86 -5.29
CA PHE A 24 -9.22 -19.27 -6.30
C PHE A 24 -10.41 -19.99 -5.66
N GLU A 25 -10.90 -19.49 -4.51
CA GLU A 25 -12.01 -20.09 -3.76
C GLU A 25 -13.39 -19.70 -4.29
N SER A 26 -13.55 -18.44 -4.70
CA SER A 26 -14.77 -17.87 -5.29
C SER A 26 -14.48 -17.34 -6.70
N ARG A 27 -15.52 -17.13 -7.54
CA ARG A 27 -15.33 -16.54 -8.88
C ARG A 27 -14.79 -15.11 -8.80
N ARG A 28 -15.27 -14.35 -7.81
CA ARG A 28 -14.78 -13.01 -7.48
C ARG A 28 -13.29 -13.00 -7.16
N ASP A 29 -12.83 -13.85 -6.25
CA ASP A 29 -11.42 -13.88 -5.83
C ASP A 29 -10.53 -14.45 -6.93
N ALA A 30 -11.01 -15.44 -7.69
CA ALA A 30 -10.33 -15.96 -8.85
C ALA A 30 -10.09 -14.89 -9.93
N LEU A 31 -11.06 -13.99 -10.15
CA LEU A 31 -10.91 -12.85 -11.05
C LEU A 31 -9.82 -11.90 -10.59
N VAL A 32 -9.88 -11.47 -9.34
CA VAL A 32 -8.88 -10.57 -8.77
C VAL A 32 -7.49 -11.20 -8.82
N GLN A 33 -7.36 -12.46 -8.40
CA GLN A 33 -6.08 -13.16 -8.34
C GLN A 33 -5.51 -13.47 -9.72
N ALA A 34 -6.34 -13.83 -10.71
CA ALA A 34 -5.88 -14.05 -12.08
C ALA A 34 -5.34 -12.77 -12.70
N VAL A 35 -6.05 -11.64 -12.58
CA VAL A 35 -5.58 -10.33 -13.07
C VAL A 35 -4.27 -9.95 -12.39
N LYS A 36 -4.19 -10.07 -11.06
CA LYS A 36 -2.97 -9.79 -10.29
C LYS A 36 -1.78 -10.64 -10.74
N GLU A 37 -1.93 -11.96 -10.88
CA GLU A 37 -0.81 -12.83 -11.24
C GLU A 37 -0.36 -12.66 -12.69
N LEU A 38 -1.26 -12.36 -13.64
CA LEU A 38 -0.88 -12.00 -15.01
C LEU A 38 -0.11 -10.67 -15.01
N PHE A 39 -0.63 -9.66 -14.31
CA PHE A 39 -0.01 -8.35 -14.21
C PHE A 39 1.37 -8.39 -13.54
N GLU A 40 1.51 -9.07 -12.41
CA GLU A 40 2.80 -9.16 -11.70
C GLU A 40 3.88 -9.89 -12.53
N ASN A 41 3.49 -10.84 -13.38
CA ASN A 41 4.44 -11.47 -14.30
C ASN A 41 4.88 -10.51 -15.41
N ALA A 42 3.96 -9.69 -15.94
CA ALA A 42 4.28 -8.62 -16.88
C ALA A 42 5.17 -7.55 -16.23
N LEU A 43 4.89 -7.16 -14.99
CA LEU A 43 5.70 -6.19 -14.23
C LEU A 43 7.12 -6.70 -14.01
N ASP A 44 7.28 -7.95 -13.56
CA ASP A 44 8.60 -8.55 -13.40
C ASP A 44 9.38 -8.61 -14.75
N ALA A 45 8.69 -8.83 -15.88
CA ALA A 45 9.30 -8.90 -17.21
C ALA A 45 9.77 -7.53 -17.76
N THR A 46 9.11 -6.44 -17.36
CA THR A 46 9.52 -5.07 -17.71
C THR A 46 10.69 -4.60 -16.86
N GLN A 47 10.67 -4.90 -15.56
CA GLN A 47 11.78 -4.54 -14.65
C GLN A 47 13.09 -5.25 -15.00
N ALA A 48 13.04 -6.47 -15.53
CA ALA A 48 14.23 -7.23 -15.93
C ALA A 48 15.08 -6.55 -17.04
N LEU A 49 14.51 -5.62 -17.82
CA LEU A 49 15.25 -4.88 -18.86
C LEU A 49 16.01 -3.67 -18.31
N SER A 50 15.68 -3.21 -17.10
CA SER A 50 16.15 -1.94 -16.55
C SER A 50 17.42 -2.02 -15.72
N SER A 51 17.91 -3.23 -15.41
CA SER A 51 19.07 -3.42 -14.54
C SER A 51 20.39 -2.89 -15.10
N ASP A 52 20.44 -2.56 -16.40
CA ASP A 52 21.67 -2.13 -17.10
C ASP A 52 21.64 -0.67 -17.56
N VAL A 53 20.57 0.11 -17.31
CA VAL A 53 20.42 1.49 -17.80
C VAL A 53 19.88 2.41 -16.69
N SER A 54 20.44 3.62 -16.55
CA SER A 54 19.88 4.64 -15.66
C SER A 54 18.43 4.97 -16.04
N TRP A 55 17.59 5.22 -15.04
CA TRP A 55 16.17 5.58 -15.21
C TRP A 55 15.93 6.66 -16.28
N ASP A 56 16.85 7.61 -16.41
CA ASP A 56 16.79 8.71 -17.36
C ASP A 56 16.85 8.27 -18.85
N ASP A 57 17.50 7.15 -19.14
CA ASP A 57 17.74 6.65 -20.50
C ASP A 57 16.92 5.40 -20.86
N ALA A 58 16.17 4.85 -19.90
CA ALA A 58 15.36 3.66 -20.11
C ALA A 58 14.16 3.96 -21.05
N PRO A 59 13.87 3.09 -22.04
CA PRO A 59 12.68 3.23 -22.86
C PRO A 59 11.43 3.14 -21.98
N LEU A 60 10.40 3.92 -22.32
CA LEU A 60 9.11 3.82 -21.63
C LEU A 60 8.51 2.43 -21.90
N GLU A 61 8.39 1.65 -20.84
CA GLU A 61 7.72 0.37 -20.82
C GLU A 61 6.23 0.58 -20.58
N LEU A 62 5.37 -0.11 -21.32
CA LEU A 62 3.92 0.01 -21.19
C LEU A 62 3.30 -1.35 -20.87
N LEU A 63 2.58 -1.41 -19.74
CA LEU A 63 1.74 -2.53 -19.37
C LEU A 63 0.27 -2.18 -19.59
N ARG A 64 -0.44 -3.04 -20.30
CA ARG A 64 -1.88 -2.93 -20.51
C ARG A 64 -2.58 -4.14 -19.94
N VAL A 65 -3.59 -3.90 -19.12
CA VAL A 65 -4.48 -4.91 -18.56
C VAL A 65 -5.89 -4.58 -19.01
N ASN A 66 -6.55 -5.52 -19.68
CA ASN A 66 -7.91 -5.39 -20.14
C ASN A 66 -8.73 -6.58 -19.65
N VAL A 67 -9.80 -6.31 -18.92
CA VAL A 67 -10.71 -7.30 -18.38
C VAL A 67 -12.08 -7.04 -18.99
N LYS A 68 -12.56 -7.98 -19.82
CA LYS A 68 -13.81 -7.82 -20.57
C LYS A 68 -14.73 -9.01 -20.47
N LEU A 69 -16.04 -8.76 -20.42
CA LEU A 69 -17.02 -9.82 -20.61
C LEU A 69 -17.02 -10.25 -22.08
N ASN A 70 -16.95 -11.56 -22.29
CA ASN A 70 -17.18 -12.17 -23.59
C ASN A 70 -18.66 -12.58 -23.67
N GLU A 71 -19.45 -11.83 -24.44
CA GLU A 71 -20.90 -12.04 -24.56
C GLU A 71 -21.25 -13.38 -25.21
N GLU A 72 -20.37 -13.93 -26.06
CA GLU A 72 -20.62 -15.20 -26.74
C GLU A 72 -20.48 -16.41 -25.79
N THR A 73 -19.50 -16.34 -24.87
CA THR A 73 -19.19 -17.44 -23.96
C THR A 73 -19.71 -17.23 -22.54
N GLY A 74 -20.10 -16.01 -22.17
CA GLY A 74 -20.43 -15.61 -20.81
C GLY A 74 -19.23 -15.62 -19.84
N SER A 75 -18.01 -15.77 -20.36
CA SER A 75 -16.77 -15.76 -19.57
C SER A 75 -16.12 -14.38 -19.58
N ILE A 76 -15.24 -14.11 -18.63
CA ILE A 76 -14.40 -12.91 -18.64
C ILE A 76 -13.09 -13.22 -19.34
N ASP A 77 -12.74 -12.44 -20.35
CA ASP A 77 -11.44 -12.43 -21.00
C ASP A 77 -10.51 -11.44 -20.29
N ILE A 78 -9.40 -11.96 -19.75
CA ILE A 78 -8.33 -11.19 -19.13
C ILE A 78 -7.16 -11.16 -20.11
N VAL A 79 -6.78 -9.96 -20.54
CA VAL A 79 -5.64 -9.72 -21.42
C VAL A 79 -4.63 -8.86 -20.68
N CYS A 80 -3.39 -9.33 -20.56
CA CYS A 80 -2.29 -8.56 -20.03
C CYS A 80 -1.16 -8.52 -21.06
N ALA A 81 -0.75 -7.32 -21.47
CA ALA A 81 0.31 -7.10 -22.44
C ALA A 81 1.41 -6.22 -21.83
N ASP A 82 2.66 -6.59 -22.07
CA ASP A 82 3.84 -5.82 -21.70
C ASP A 82 4.76 -5.61 -22.92
N THR A 83 5.59 -4.57 -22.84
CA THR A 83 6.69 -4.30 -23.78
C THR A 83 8.04 -4.84 -23.27
N GLY A 84 8.02 -5.71 -22.26
CA GLY A 84 9.19 -6.20 -21.53
C GLY A 84 10.04 -7.19 -22.32
N SER A 85 10.83 -8.01 -21.61
CA SER A 85 11.88 -8.87 -22.22
C SER A 85 11.38 -9.94 -23.22
N GLY A 86 10.08 -10.20 -23.24
CA GLY A 86 9.52 -11.33 -23.95
C GLY A 86 9.89 -12.67 -23.30
N ILE A 87 9.39 -13.77 -23.89
CA ILE A 87 9.71 -15.14 -23.48
C ILE A 87 10.30 -15.89 -24.67
N HIS A 88 11.47 -16.49 -24.49
CA HIS A 88 12.06 -17.31 -25.55
C HIS A 88 11.22 -18.56 -25.83
N ALA A 89 11.11 -18.94 -27.11
CA ALA A 89 10.26 -20.05 -27.56
C ALA A 89 10.47 -21.37 -26.79
N HIS A 90 11.72 -21.70 -26.47
CA HIS A 90 12.07 -22.91 -25.74
C HIS A 90 11.67 -22.86 -24.25
N GLN A 91 11.45 -21.67 -23.69
CA GLN A 91 11.10 -21.45 -22.28
C GLN A 91 9.59 -21.35 -22.05
N VAL A 92 8.80 -20.94 -23.05
CA VAL A 92 7.34 -20.72 -22.94
C VAL A 92 6.63 -21.90 -22.27
N LYS A 93 6.88 -23.12 -22.75
CA LYS A 93 6.27 -24.35 -22.21
C LYS A 93 6.67 -24.59 -20.75
N LEU A 94 7.95 -24.41 -20.45
CA LEU A 94 8.51 -24.68 -19.14
C LEU A 94 7.99 -23.66 -18.11
N LEU A 95 8.10 -22.37 -18.41
CA LEU A 95 7.70 -21.29 -17.51
C LEU A 95 6.18 -21.20 -17.29
N CYS A 96 5.37 -21.60 -18.26
CA CYS A 96 3.92 -21.50 -18.13
C CYS A 96 3.25 -22.77 -17.58
N CYS A 97 3.86 -23.96 -17.70
CA CYS A 97 3.17 -25.21 -17.36
C CYS A 97 3.92 -26.13 -16.38
N SER A 98 5.19 -25.87 -16.05
CA SER A 98 5.90 -26.60 -14.98
C SER A 98 5.56 -26.00 -13.63
N ALA A 99 5.04 -26.82 -12.70
CA ALA A 99 4.37 -26.37 -11.47
C ALA A 99 5.22 -25.44 -10.57
N PHE A 100 6.54 -25.66 -10.54
CA PHE A 100 7.48 -24.90 -9.69
C PHE A 100 8.58 -24.21 -10.49
N GLU A 101 8.47 -24.19 -11.83
CA GLU A 101 9.44 -23.45 -12.61
C GLU A 101 9.17 -21.95 -12.48
N THR A 102 10.25 -21.23 -12.22
CA THR A 102 10.24 -19.78 -12.03
C THR A 102 11.59 -19.22 -12.44
N THR A 103 11.57 -18.05 -13.09
CA THR A 103 12.77 -17.24 -13.32
C THR A 103 13.18 -16.46 -12.06
N LYS A 104 12.33 -16.44 -11.03
CA LYS A 104 12.42 -15.55 -9.86
C LYS A 104 13.35 -16.06 -8.73
N THR A 105 14.02 -17.20 -8.92
CA THR A 105 14.92 -17.83 -7.93
C THR A 105 16.41 -17.67 -8.26
N SER A 106 16.73 -17.33 -9.51
CA SER A 106 18.10 -17.27 -9.98
C SER A 106 18.62 -15.85 -9.84
N ALA A 107 19.36 -15.59 -8.76
CA ALA A 107 20.10 -14.34 -8.51
C ALA A 107 21.29 -14.12 -9.48
N GLN A 108 21.17 -14.53 -10.75
CA GLN A 108 22.19 -14.31 -11.78
C GLN A 108 21.96 -13.05 -12.63
N GLY A 109 20.88 -12.30 -12.39
CA GLY A 109 20.66 -10.96 -12.94
C GLY A 109 20.19 -10.01 -11.85
N GLY A 110 21.14 -9.42 -11.12
CA GLY A 110 20.98 -8.27 -10.23
C GLY A 110 19.77 -8.26 -9.29
N GLY A 111 19.93 -8.81 -8.07
CA GLY A 111 19.25 -8.37 -6.83
C GLY A 111 17.80 -7.85 -6.87
N GLY A 112 16.96 -8.33 -7.78
CA GLY A 112 15.64 -7.75 -8.03
C GLY A 112 14.62 -8.06 -6.94
N CYS A 113 13.83 -7.06 -6.58
CA CYS A 113 12.65 -7.20 -5.73
C CYS A 113 11.48 -7.78 -6.55
N ASN A 114 11.50 -9.07 -6.89
CA ASN A 114 10.45 -9.67 -7.71
C ASN A 114 9.12 -9.82 -6.93
N SER A 115 8.01 -9.72 -7.65
CA SER A 115 6.63 -9.75 -7.12
C SER A 115 6.17 -11.16 -6.69
N GLY A 116 6.90 -12.22 -7.09
CA GLY A 116 6.56 -13.61 -6.79
C GLY A 116 7.77 -14.51 -6.48
N LYS A 117 7.53 -15.61 -5.74
CA LYS A 117 8.59 -16.52 -5.27
C LYS A 117 8.57 -17.91 -5.90
N TYR A 118 7.42 -18.58 -5.92
CA TYR A 118 7.34 -20.01 -6.25
C TYR A 118 6.91 -20.32 -7.70
N GLY A 119 6.54 -19.31 -8.48
CA GLY A 119 6.10 -19.49 -9.87
C GLY A 119 4.74 -20.18 -10.05
N ILE A 120 3.91 -20.26 -8.99
CA ILE A 120 2.68 -21.08 -8.97
C ILE A 120 1.45 -20.32 -9.52
N GLY A 121 1.37 -19.00 -9.35
CA GLY A 121 0.12 -18.24 -9.53
C GLY A 121 -0.48 -18.31 -10.93
N LEU A 122 0.33 -18.15 -11.99
CA LEU A 122 -0.14 -18.30 -13.37
C LEU A 122 -0.70 -19.70 -13.62
N LYS A 123 -0.07 -20.75 -13.08
CA LYS A 123 -0.51 -22.13 -13.26
C LYS A 123 -1.83 -22.38 -12.51
N ALA A 124 -1.99 -21.78 -11.34
CA ALA A 124 -3.25 -21.82 -10.59
C ALA A 124 -4.39 -21.17 -11.38
N ALA A 125 -4.15 -20.00 -11.98
CA ALA A 125 -5.12 -19.32 -12.83
C ALA A 125 -5.49 -20.17 -14.07
N MET A 126 -4.50 -20.78 -14.72
CA MET A 126 -4.74 -21.70 -15.84
C MET A 126 -5.58 -22.92 -15.42
N LEU A 127 -5.22 -23.58 -14.33
CA LEU A 127 -5.94 -24.76 -13.83
C LEU A 127 -7.38 -24.40 -13.43
N TYR A 128 -7.59 -23.27 -12.76
CA TYR A 128 -8.92 -22.77 -12.42
C TYR A 128 -9.77 -22.54 -13.67
N SER A 129 -9.22 -21.85 -14.67
CA SER A 129 -9.86 -21.63 -15.97
C SER A 129 -10.26 -22.94 -16.65
N GLN A 130 -9.35 -23.92 -16.68
CA GLN A 130 -9.58 -25.24 -17.28
C GLN A 130 -10.61 -26.10 -16.52
N MET A 131 -10.83 -25.87 -15.23
CA MET A 131 -11.87 -26.55 -14.46
C MET A 131 -13.28 -26.06 -14.79
N HIS A 132 -13.41 -24.82 -15.23
CA HIS A 132 -14.71 -24.20 -15.50
C HIS A 132 -15.04 -24.10 -17.00
N ALA A 133 -14.04 -24.21 -17.88
CA ALA A 133 -14.24 -24.25 -19.32
C ALA A 133 -13.36 -25.32 -19.98
N ASN A 134 -14.00 -26.28 -20.65
CA ASN A 134 -13.30 -27.41 -21.27
C ASN A 134 -12.28 -26.97 -22.33
N ASP A 135 -12.53 -25.88 -23.04
CA ASP A 135 -11.63 -25.35 -24.08
C ASP A 135 -10.67 -24.26 -23.63
N ALA A 136 -10.74 -23.85 -22.35
CA ALA A 136 -9.86 -22.84 -21.79
C ALA A 136 -8.38 -23.13 -22.06
N CYS A 137 -7.64 -22.11 -22.47
CA CYS A 137 -6.20 -22.20 -22.65
C CYS A 137 -5.59 -20.84 -22.37
N LEU A 138 -4.33 -20.86 -21.92
CA LEU A 138 -3.53 -19.66 -21.90
C LEU A 138 -3.05 -19.41 -23.33
N LYS A 139 -3.40 -18.26 -23.89
CA LYS A 139 -2.91 -17.80 -25.20
C LYS A 139 -1.77 -16.83 -24.94
N ILE A 140 -0.62 -17.09 -25.54
CA ILE A 140 0.58 -16.27 -25.38
C ILE A 140 1.02 -15.80 -26.75
N THR A 141 1.16 -14.50 -26.91
CA THR A 141 1.84 -13.88 -28.06
C THR A 141 3.09 -13.22 -27.53
N THR A 142 4.28 -13.67 -27.94
CA THR A 142 5.53 -13.15 -27.38
C THR A 142 6.57 -12.94 -28.47
N THR A 143 7.41 -11.93 -28.28
CA THR A 143 8.56 -11.64 -29.12
C THR A 143 9.73 -11.24 -28.23
N SER A 144 10.91 -11.75 -28.56
CA SER A 144 12.16 -11.38 -27.89
C SER A 144 13.12 -10.90 -28.97
N LYS A 145 13.54 -9.64 -28.86
CA LYS A 145 14.46 -8.96 -29.81
C LYS A 145 13.99 -8.90 -31.28
N SER A 146 12.70 -9.12 -31.54
CA SER A 146 12.04 -9.00 -32.86
C SER A 146 12.45 -10.00 -33.94
N ASP A 147 13.13 -11.08 -33.59
CA ASP A 147 13.51 -12.11 -34.57
C ASP A 147 12.29 -12.90 -35.12
N GLY A 148 11.15 -12.78 -34.43
CA GLY A 148 9.86 -13.35 -34.80
C GLY A 148 8.81 -13.14 -33.72
N ILE A 149 7.55 -13.35 -34.08
CA ILE A 149 6.42 -13.39 -33.14
C ILE A 149 5.99 -14.83 -32.98
N LEU A 150 6.04 -15.31 -31.74
CA LEU A 150 5.56 -16.64 -31.37
C LEU A 150 4.17 -16.54 -30.76
N TYR A 151 3.23 -17.27 -31.35
CA TYR A 151 1.91 -17.48 -30.78
C TYR A 151 1.78 -18.92 -30.27
N VAL A 152 1.40 -19.11 -29.00
CA VAL A 152 1.21 -20.42 -28.38
C VAL A 152 -0.11 -20.49 -27.63
N GLN A 153 -0.83 -21.60 -27.78
CA GLN A 153 -1.95 -21.96 -26.91
C GLN A 153 -1.57 -23.14 -26.01
N LEU A 154 -1.60 -22.91 -24.70
CA LEU A 154 -1.17 -23.86 -23.69
C LEU A 154 -2.30 -24.29 -22.75
N ARG A 155 -2.22 -25.55 -22.32
CA ARG A 155 -3.05 -26.13 -21.27
C ARG A 155 -2.18 -26.93 -20.31
N ILE A 156 -2.64 -27.06 -19.07
CA ILE A 156 -2.05 -27.95 -18.08
C ILE A 156 -2.90 -29.21 -17.99
N ASP A 157 -2.28 -30.37 -18.21
CA ASP A 157 -2.83 -31.67 -17.86
C ASP A 157 -2.15 -32.16 -16.57
N PRO A 158 -2.81 -32.05 -15.40
CA PRO A 158 -2.24 -32.42 -14.12
C PRO A 158 -2.11 -33.95 -13.92
N ASP A 159 -2.74 -34.76 -14.79
CA ASP A 159 -2.76 -36.21 -14.68
C ASP A 159 -1.76 -36.88 -15.65
N SER A 160 -1.25 -36.13 -16.63
CA SER A 160 -0.23 -36.53 -17.62
C SER A 160 1.19 -36.53 -17.05
N GLU A 161 2.08 -37.35 -17.64
CA GLU A 161 3.53 -37.28 -17.38
C GLU A 161 4.16 -35.99 -17.91
N GLU A 162 3.64 -35.49 -19.02
CA GLU A 162 4.01 -34.20 -19.59
C GLU A 162 2.85 -33.23 -19.31
N THR A 163 3.05 -32.35 -18.32
CA THR A 163 1.98 -31.45 -17.83
C THR A 163 1.53 -30.45 -18.87
N ALA A 164 2.41 -30.07 -19.78
CA ALA A 164 2.17 -29.01 -20.73
C ALA A 164 1.61 -29.57 -22.05
N VAL A 165 0.33 -29.28 -22.31
CA VAL A 165 -0.37 -29.64 -23.56
C VAL A 165 -0.40 -28.43 -24.48
N VAL A 166 0.31 -28.52 -25.61
CA VAL A 166 0.37 -27.46 -26.62
C VAL A 166 -0.75 -27.68 -27.64
N LYS A 167 -1.77 -26.79 -27.66
CA LYS A 167 -2.89 -26.87 -28.61
C LYS A 167 -2.53 -26.31 -29.98
N LYS A 168 -1.79 -25.19 -30.02
CA LYS A 168 -1.43 -24.49 -31.26
C LYS A 168 -0.11 -23.75 -31.09
N VAL A 169 0.71 -23.78 -32.13
CA VAL A 169 1.92 -22.95 -32.26
C VAL A 169 1.88 -22.31 -33.64
N ALA A 170 2.12 -21.00 -33.69
CA ALA A 170 2.36 -20.29 -34.94
C ALA A 170 3.57 -19.36 -34.77
N HIS A 171 4.39 -19.27 -35.82
CA HIS A 171 5.55 -18.40 -35.85
C HIS A 171 5.38 -17.43 -37.01
N PHE A 172 5.45 -16.14 -36.72
CA PHE A 172 5.39 -15.08 -37.72
C PHE A 172 6.75 -14.44 -37.82
N VAL A 173 7.27 -14.34 -39.04
CA VAL A 173 8.54 -13.65 -39.32
C VAL A 173 8.23 -12.16 -39.45
N VAL A 174 8.98 -11.35 -38.73
CA VAL A 174 8.90 -9.88 -38.83
C VAL A 174 9.84 -9.44 -39.95
N ASP A 175 9.40 -8.51 -40.79
CA ASP A 175 10.23 -7.93 -41.86
C ASP A 175 11.45 -7.21 -41.26
N GLU A 176 12.62 -7.35 -41.89
CA GLU A 176 13.90 -6.75 -41.46
C GLU A 176 13.84 -5.22 -41.36
N SER A 177 12.87 -4.57 -42.01
CA SER A 177 12.65 -3.13 -41.97
C SER A 177 11.94 -2.61 -40.70
N HIS A 178 11.44 -3.49 -39.82
CA HIS A 178 10.80 -3.07 -38.58
C HIS A 178 11.82 -2.68 -37.49
N GLN A 179 11.45 -1.65 -36.70
CA GLN A 179 12.18 -1.33 -35.47
C GLN A 179 12.09 -2.48 -34.47
N ARG A 180 13.19 -2.73 -33.74
CA ARG A 180 13.22 -3.77 -32.71
C ARG A 180 12.25 -3.42 -31.57
N PHE A 181 11.32 -4.32 -31.30
CA PHE A 181 10.41 -4.38 -30.16
C PHE A 181 10.46 -5.75 -29.46
N SER A 182 10.08 -5.75 -28.19
CA SER A 182 9.98 -6.93 -27.35
C SER A 182 8.68 -6.86 -26.56
N GLY A 183 8.19 -7.98 -26.07
CA GLY A 183 7.01 -7.99 -25.22
C GLY A 183 6.27 -9.31 -25.18
N THR A 184 5.33 -9.40 -24.26
CA THR A 184 4.45 -10.55 -24.11
C THR A 184 3.01 -10.11 -23.92
N GLU A 185 2.08 -10.75 -24.62
CA GLU A 185 0.66 -10.66 -24.36
C GLU A 185 0.18 -12.04 -23.88
N MET A 186 -0.40 -12.09 -22.69
CA MET A 186 -1.07 -13.25 -22.14
C MET A 186 -2.58 -13.02 -22.12
N ARG A 187 -3.35 -13.99 -22.63
CA ARG A 187 -4.80 -14.01 -22.55
C ARG A 187 -5.30 -15.25 -21.84
N LEU A 188 -6.16 -15.07 -20.86
CA LEU A 188 -6.80 -16.13 -20.10
C LEU A 188 -8.29 -15.81 -19.94
N CYS A 189 -9.16 -16.81 -20.13
CA CYS A 189 -10.58 -16.67 -19.84
C CYS A 189 -10.91 -17.28 -18.47
N ILE A 190 -11.83 -16.70 -17.72
CA ILE A 190 -12.34 -17.28 -16.46
C ILE A 190 -13.85 -17.12 -16.37
N SER A 191 -14.50 -17.89 -15.50
CA SER A 191 -15.95 -17.75 -15.28
C SER A 191 -16.28 -16.40 -14.66
N CYS A 192 -17.34 -15.77 -15.17
CA CYS A 192 -17.89 -14.55 -14.59
C CYS A 192 -18.57 -14.85 -13.22
N PRO A 193 -18.37 -13.98 -12.21
CA PRO A 193 -19.24 -13.96 -11.02
C PRO A 193 -20.72 -13.87 -11.39
N GLU A 194 -21.60 -14.49 -10.60
CA GLU A 194 -23.05 -14.50 -10.86
C GLU A 194 -23.74 -13.22 -10.38
N ASP A 195 -23.27 -12.69 -9.25
CA ASP A 195 -23.80 -11.48 -8.64
C ASP A 195 -23.04 -10.25 -9.18
N THR A 196 -23.78 -9.20 -9.54
CA THR A 196 -23.20 -7.93 -9.97
C THR A 196 -22.40 -7.28 -8.83
N LEU A 197 -22.81 -7.46 -7.57
CA LEU A 197 -22.07 -6.96 -6.41
C LEU A 197 -20.68 -7.61 -6.28
N GLU A 198 -20.54 -8.87 -6.69
CA GLU A 198 -19.23 -9.54 -6.73
C GLU A 198 -18.33 -8.96 -7.83
N VAL A 199 -18.90 -8.61 -8.97
CA VAL A 199 -18.20 -7.94 -10.08
C VAL A 199 -17.74 -6.54 -9.65
N GLU A 200 -18.62 -5.75 -9.06
CA GLU A 200 -18.30 -4.42 -8.49
C GLU A 200 -17.18 -4.52 -7.45
N SER A 201 -17.30 -5.46 -6.52
CA SER A 201 -16.28 -5.71 -5.49
C SER A 201 -14.91 -6.08 -6.08
N ALA A 202 -14.88 -6.88 -7.15
CA ALA A 202 -13.64 -7.21 -7.86
C ALA A 202 -13.07 -5.99 -8.59
N ALA A 203 -13.92 -5.21 -9.27
CA ALA A 203 -13.53 -3.99 -9.97
C ALA A 203 -12.92 -2.96 -9.01
N ASP A 204 -13.56 -2.70 -7.87
CA ASP A 204 -13.07 -1.77 -6.85
C ASP A 204 -11.73 -2.23 -6.26
N THR A 205 -11.58 -3.53 -6.01
CA THR A 205 -10.34 -4.11 -5.48
C THR A 205 -9.19 -3.96 -6.47
N LEU A 206 -9.44 -4.24 -7.75
CA LEU A 206 -8.44 -4.08 -8.81
C LEU A 206 -8.12 -2.61 -9.07
N ALA A 207 -9.13 -1.75 -9.12
CA ALA A 207 -8.93 -0.30 -9.27
C ALA A 207 -8.05 0.24 -8.13
N LEU A 208 -8.34 -0.13 -6.88
CA LEU A 208 -7.50 0.26 -5.74
C LEU A 208 -6.08 -0.30 -5.86
N TYR A 209 -5.93 -1.55 -6.29
CA TYR A 209 -4.60 -2.16 -6.50
C TYR A 209 -3.77 -1.35 -7.50
N PHE A 210 -4.32 -1.04 -8.68
CA PHE A 210 -3.62 -0.27 -9.72
C PHE A 210 -3.42 1.21 -9.34
N GLN A 211 -4.36 1.82 -8.63
CA GLN A 211 -4.19 3.16 -8.07
C GLN A 211 -3.09 3.19 -7.03
N THR A 212 -2.97 2.16 -6.19
CA THR A 212 -1.94 2.09 -5.15
C THR A 212 -0.56 1.83 -5.75
N LEU A 213 -0.50 1.05 -6.83
CA LEU A 213 0.73 0.76 -7.56
C LEU A 213 1.44 2.03 -8.05
N ARG A 214 0.73 3.13 -8.34
CA ARG A 214 1.35 4.37 -8.83
C ARG A 214 2.37 4.99 -7.87
N TYR A 215 2.33 4.63 -6.59
CA TYR A 215 3.25 5.15 -5.58
C TYR A 215 4.51 4.29 -5.39
N THR A 216 4.65 3.22 -6.17
CA THR A 216 5.84 2.35 -6.18
C THR A 216 6.26 1.92 -7.58
N ALA A 217 5.37 2.02 -8.56
CA ALA A 217 5.64 1.77 -9.96
C ALA A 217 6.82 2.61 -10.42
N PRO A 218 7.83 2.04 -11.07
CA PRO A 218 8.97 2.84 -11.43
C PRO A 218 8.69 3.87 -12.55
N PRO A 219 9.42 5.02 -12.64
CA PRO A 219 9.09 6.11 -13.58
C PRO A 219 9.10 5.77 -15.07
N PHE A 220 9.82 4.73 -15.50
CA PHE A 220 9.75 4.29 -16.91
C PHE A 220 8.58 3.34 -17.20
N VAL A 221 7.83 2.90 -16.18
CA VAL A 221 6.74 1.92 -16.31
C VAL A 221 5.39 2.64 -16.32
N GLY A 222 4.77 2.69 -17.51
CA GLY A 222 3.37 3.07 -17.66
C GLY A 222 2.44 1.88 -17.46
N VAL A 223 1.30 2.10 -16.78
CA VAL A 223 0.29 1.07 -16.55
C VAL A 223 -1.09 1.58 -16.98
N GLN A 224 -1.78 0.80 -17.81
CA GLN A 224 -3.16 1.04 -18.23
C GLN A 224 -4.02 -0.15 -17.83
N PHE A 225 -4.90 0.04 -16.86
CA PHE A 225 -5.88 -0.95 -16.44
C PHE A 225 -7.28 -0.53 -16.91
N ASN A 226 -7.97 -1.44 -17.59
CA ASN A 226 -9.34 -1.26 -18.04
C ASN A 226 -10.16 -2.48 -17.63
N PHE A 227 -11.28 -2.24 -16.97
CA PHE A 227 -12.25 -3.24 -16.56
C PHE A 227 -13.61 -2.86 -17.12
N ASP A 228 -14.25 -3.80 -17.81
CA ASP A 228 -15.49 -3.60 -18.53
C ASP A 228 -16.27 -4.93 -18.58
N VAL A 229 -17.04 -5.20 -17.53
CA VAL A 229 -17.74 -6.48 -17.33
C VAL A 229 -19.21 -6.20 -16.99
N GLY A 230 -20.10 -6.47 -17.95
CA GLY A 230 -21.53 -6.18 -17.79
C GLY A 230 -21.77 -4.68 -17.67
N GLU A 231 -22.43 -4.24 -16.60
CA GLU A 231 -22.70 -2.82 -16.32
C GLU A 231 -21.56 -2.13 -15.52
N VAL A 232 -20.56 -2.90 -15.09
CA VAL A 232 -19.46 -2.42 -14.25
C VAL A 232 -18.27 -2.05 -15.13
N SER A 233 -17.90 -0.77 -15.14
CA SER A 233 -16.71 -0.29 -15.82
C SER A 233 -15.85 0.60 -14.91
N THR A 234 -14.54 0.40 -14.99
CA THR A 234 -13.55 1.27 -14.31
C THR A 234 -12.23 1.22 -15.06
N SER A 235 -11.47 2.31 -14.98
CA SER A 235 -10.15 2.38 -15.59
C SER A 235 -9.18 3.14 -14.70
N VAL A 236 -7.92 2.73 -14.76
CA VAL A 236 -6.81 3.39 -14.07
C VAL A 236 -5.68 3.53 -15.06
N GLU A 237 -5.22 4.75 -15.26
CA GLU A 237 -4.10 5.05 -16.14
C GLU A 237 -3.01 5.77 -15.37
N CYS A 238 -1.80 5.21 -15.45
CA CYS A 238 -0.60 5.72 -14.83
C CYS A 238 0.44 5.89 -15.95
N GLN A 239 0.63 7.12 -16.43
CA GLN A 239 1.69 7.47 -17.38
C GLN A 239 2.52 8.60 -16.80
N HIS A 240 3.48 8.27 -15.95
CA HIS A 240 4.25 9.27 -15.23
C HIS A 240 5.73 9.02 -15.39
N ARG A 241 6.47 10.06 -15.77
CA ARG A 241 7.95 10.10 -15.72
C ARG A 241 8.47 10.66 -14.39
N GLU A 242 7.57 10.84 -13.43
CA GLU A 242 7.86 11.42 -12.11
C GLU A 242 8.21 10.32 -11.12
N GLU A 243 9.03 10.67 -10.12
CA GLU A 243 9.38 9.75 -9.05
C GLU A 243 8.13 9.33 -8.23
N PRO A 244 8.13 8.14 -7.62
CA PRO A 244 6.97 7.66 -6.85
C PRO A 244 6.57 8.60 -5.70
N ILE A 245 7.54 9.25 -5.05
CA ILE A 245 7.27 10.18 -3.95
C ILE A 245 6.62 11.48 -4.43
N ASP A 246 7.00 11.97 -5.62
CA ASP A 246 6.42 13.17 -6.22
C ASP A 246 4.95 12.93 -6.59
N ARG A 247 4.66 11.76 -7.17
CA ARG A 247 3.29 11.32 -7.44
C ARG A 247 2.47 11.21 -6.17
N PHE A 248 3.04 10.61 -5.12
CA PHE A 248 2.39 10.51 -3.82
C PHE A 248 2.04 11.88 -3.22
N ALA A 249 2.94 12.87 -3.35
CA ALA A 249 2.69 14.23 -2.92
C ALA A 249 1.57 14.89 -3.75
N ALA A 250 1.70 14.84 -5.08
CA ALA A 250 0.79 15.48 -6.02
C ALA A 250 -0.65 14.94 -5.92
N ASP A 251 -0.80 13.61 -5.86
CA ASP A 251 -2.11 12.97 -5.74
C ASP A 251 -2.83 13.27 -4.42
N LEU A 252 -2.08 13.57 -3.37
CA LEU A 252 -2.62 13.97 -2.07
C LEU A 252 -2.71 15.50 -1.90
N GLY A 253 -2.35 16.27 -2.94
CA GLY A 253 -2.40 17.73 -2.92
C GLY A 253 -1.42 18.38 -1.96
N ALA A 254 -0.28 17.74 -1.70
CA ALA A 254 0.77 18.22 -0.78
C ALA A 254 2.10 18.45 -1.49
N ASN A 255 3.01 19.17 -0.83
CA ASN A 255 4.38 19.29 -1.30
C ASN A 255 5.20 18.07 -0.84
N VAL A 256 6.24 17.72 -1.58
CA VAL A 256 7.16 16.63 -1.23
C VAL A 256 7.83 16.87 0.12
N ASP A 257 8.12 18.14 0.44
CA ASP A 257 8.69 18.55 1.73
C ASP A 257 7.78 18.27 2.93
N ASP A 258 6.46 18.11 2.71
CA ASP A 258 5.50 17.76 3.76
C ASP A 258 5.43 16.25 4.03
N ILE A 259 6.03 15.43 3.16
CA ILE A 259 6.05 13.98 3.31
C ILE A 259 7.07 13.60 4.39
N LEU A 260 6.57 12.88 5.39
CA LEU A 260 7.42 12.29 6.40
C LEU A 260 7.90 10.93 5.93
N TYR A 261 9.18 10.66 6.17
CA TYR A 261 9.80 9.41 5.77
C TYR A 261 10.54 8.75 6.94
N ALA A 262 10.47 7.42 7.01
CA ALA A 262 11.17 6.62 7.99
C ALA A 262 11.59 5.28 7.37
N VAL A 263 12.83 4.87 7.62
CA VAL A 263 13.37 3.58 7.18
C VAL A 263 13.91 2.81 8.38
N HIS A 264 13.76 1.49 8.32
CA HIS A 264 14.35 0.55 9.25
C HIS A 264 14.99 -0.59 8.45
N ASP A 265 16.31 -0.65 8.47
CA ASP A 265 17.08 -1.71 7.81
C ASP A 265 17.40 -2.83 8.80
N ASP A 266 17.12 -4.05 8.38
CA ASP A 266 17.48 -5.31 9.03
C ASP A 266 18.47 -6.07 8.12
N GLU A 267 19.07 -7.17 8.60
CA GLU A 267 20.04 -7.95 7.81
C GLU A 267 19.41 -8.57 6.54
N SER A 268 18.11 -8.88 6.58
CA SER A 268 17.42 -9.63 5.53
C SER A 268 16.35 -8.85 4.77
N PHE A 269 15.90 -7.72 5.29
CA PHE A 269 14.86 -6.89 4.69
C PHE A 269 15.03 -5.43 5.12
N SER A 270 14.43 -4.52 4.36
CA SER A 270 14.25 -3.13 4.77
C SER A 270 12.76 -2.82 4.86
N THR A 271 12.37 -1.99 5.82
CA THR A 271 11.01 -1.47 5.95
C THR A 271 11.05 0.04 5.80
N SER A 272 10.37 0.57 4.79
CA SER A 272 10.21 2.00 4.60
C SER A 272 8.77 2.43 4.87
N CYS A 273 8.59 3.67 5.32
CA CYS A 273 7.30 4.28 5.56
C CYS A 273 7.33 5.73 5.09
N ALA A 274 6.53 6.04 4.07
CA ALA A 274 6.17 7.40 3.70
C ALA A 274 4.81 7.75 4.32
N ALA A 275 4.65 8.96 4.82
CA ALA A 275 3.46 9.36 5.52
C ALA A 275 3.10 10.82 5.29
N LEU A 276 1.80 11.11 5.26
CA LEU A 276 1.27 12.46 5.12
C LEU A 276 0.03 12.62 6.00
N MET A 277 -0.03 13.73 6.73
CA MET A 277 -1.15 14.10 7.58
C MET A 277 -1.95 15.22 6.92
N LEU A 278 -3.15 14.88 6.46
CA LEU A 278 -4.11 15.76 5.80
C LEU A 278 -5.18 16.25 6.80
N GLY A 279 -5.72 17.44 6.52
CA GLY A 279 -6.70 18.12 7.35
C GLY A 279 -6.07 19.09 8.34
N ASP A 280 -6.86 20.06 8.77
CA ASP A 280 -6.45 21.06 9.75
C ASP A 280 -6.64 20.52 11.17
N ILE A 281 -5.56 20.55 11.94
CA ILE A 281 -5.58 20.15 13.34
C ILE A 281 -5.88 21.39 14.16
N GLU A 282 -7.11 21.50 14.65
CA GLU A 282 -7.41 22.53 15.64
C GLU A 282 -6.62 22.26 16.93
N PRO A 283 -6.00 23.30 17.53
CA PRO A 283 -5.20 23.14 18.74
C PRO A 283 -5.99 22.49 19.88
N SER A 284 -7.30 22.77 20.00
CA SER A 284 -8.15 22.39 21.13
C SER A 284 -8.85 21.04 20.99
N GLY A 285 -8.89 20.45 19.80
CA GLY A 285 -9.79 19.33 19.52
C GLY A 285 -9.16 17.95 19.71
N GLN A 286 -9.93 17.07 20.34
CA GLN A 286 -9.67 15.64 20.35
C GLN A 286 -10.38 15.02 19.14
N HIS A 287 -9.67 14.96 18.03
CA HIS A 287 -10.22 14.40 16.80
C HIS A 287 -9.81 12.94 16.63
N ASP A 288 -10.75 12.18 16.07
CA ASP A 288 -10.45 10.86 15.53
C ASP A 288 -9.60 11.07 14.26
N ILE A 289 -8.55 10.27 14.08
CA ILE A 289 -7.68 10.33 12.90
C ILE A 289 -7.95 9.09 12.07
N GLU A 290 -8.48 9.26 10.87
CA GLU A 290 -8.63 8.16 9.93
C GLU A 290 -7.24 7.76 9.42
N VAL A 291 -6.92 6.46 9.45
CA VAL A 291 -5.62 5.95 9.01
C VAL A 291 -5.82 5.17 7.70
N CYS A 292 -5.37 5.76 6.61
CA CYS A 292 -5.30 5.11 5.31
C CYS A 292 -3.96 4.38 5.20
N LEU A 293 -3.99 3.04 5.20
CA LEU A 293 -2.79 2.22 5.18
C LEU A 293 -2.62 1.55 3.81
N LEU A 294 -1.60 1.98 3.08
CA LEU A 294 -1.14 1.38 1.84
C LEU A 294 0.01 0.42 2.17
N ARG A 295 -0.13 -0.85 1.75
CA ARG A 295 0.79 -1.93 2.13
C ARG A 295 1.48 -2.45 0.88
N TYR A 296 2.79 -2.54 0.91
CA TYR A 296 3.59 -3.04 -0.20
C TYR A 296 4.55 -4.13 0.26
N ALA A 297 4.87 -5.02 -0.67
CA ALA A 297 5.95 -5.99 -0.53
C ALA A 297 6.75 -5.96 -1.81
N ASN A 298 8.06 -5.72 -1.72
CA ASN A 298 8.92 -5.59 -2.89
C ASN A 298 8.34 -4.60 -3.92
N HIS A 299 7.93 -3.39 -3.48
CA HIS A 299 7.34 -2.36 -4.34
C HIS A 299 6.02 -2.76 -5.03
N THR A 300 5.43 -3.90 -4.68
CA THR A 300 4.14 -4.36 -5.22
C THR A 300 3.05 -4.21 -4.18
N PRO A 301 1.89 -3.60 -4.51
CA PRO A 301 0.79 -3.46 -3.56
C PRO A 301 0.25 -4.79 -3.07
N LEU A 302 -0.16 -4.84 -1.81
CA LEU A 302 -0.89 -5.98 -1.25
C LEU A 302 -2.39 -5.70 -1.33
N ILE A 303 -3.15 -6.66 -1.86
CA ILE A 303 -4.61 -6.56 -1.93
C ILE A 303 -5.20 -6.47 -0.51
N ASN A 304 -6.15 -5.54 -0.36
CA ASN A 304 -6.99 -5.45 0.83
C ASN A 304 -8.13 -6.46 0.71
N GLY A 305 -8.23 -7.34 1.71
CA GLY A 305 -9.28 -8.35 1.82
C GLY A 305 -9.57 -8.67 3.28
N GLU A 306 -10.27 -9.77 3.54
CA GLU A 306 -10.65 -10.18 4.90
C GLU A 306 -9.44 -10.41 5.83
N ASP A 307 -8.30 -10.79 5.26
CA ASP A 307 -7.05 -11.06 5.95
C ASP A 307 -6.20 -9.80 6.21
N PHE A 308 -6.71 -8.61 5.90
CA PHE A 308 -6.01 -7.33 6.09
C PHE A 308 -5.35 -7.20 7.48
N PHE A 309 -6.06 -7.59 8.54
CA PHE A 309 -5.60 -7.51 9.93
C PHE A 309 -4.65 -8.64 10.35
N LEU A 310 -4.51 -9.69 9.53
CA LEU A 310 -3.55 -10.76 9.76
C LEU A 310 -2.14 -10.37 9.31
N CYS A 311 -2.03 -9.40 8.39
CA CYS A 311 -0.77 -8.89 7.86
C CYS A 311 0.13 -8.28 8.94
N GLY A 312 1.42 -8.61 8.89
CA GLY A 312 2.46 -8.05 9.77
C GLY A 312 2.53 -6.54 9.76
N ILE A 313 2.35 -5.89 8.59
CA ILE A 313 2.29 -4.43 8.47
C ILE A 313 1.13 -3.87 9.28
N THR A 314 -0.09 -4.38 9.07
CA THR A 314 -1.29 -3.94 9.79
C THR A 314 -1.17 -4.16 11.29
N LYS A 315 -0.62 -5.31 11.73
CA LYS A 315 -0.34 -5.59 13.14
C LYS A 315 0.68 -4.62 13.73
N GLY A 316 1.68 -4.23 12.95
CA GLY A 316 2.67 -3.23 13.34
C GLY A 316 2.05 -1.86 13.55
N VAL A 317 1.28 -1.37 12.57
CA VAL A 317 0.58 -0.08 12.62
C VAL A 317 -0.43 -0.04 13.76
N SER A 318 -1.28 -1.06 13.92
CA SER A 318 -2.34 -1.10 14.94
C SER A 318 -1.84 -1.35 16.38
N SER A 319 -0.53 -1.57 16.57
CA SER A 319 0.05 -1.87 17.87
C SER A 319 -0.21 -0.77 18.90
N TRP A 320 -0.78 -1.16 20.05
CA TRP A 320 -0.96 -0.28 21.22
C TRP A 320 0.30 0.49 21.62
N LYS A 321 1.48 -0.13 21.46
CA LYS A 321 2.77 0.47 21.82
C LYS A 321 3.15 1.67 20.96
N VAL A 322 2.60 1.78 19.74
CA VAL A 322 2.84 2.89 18.81
C VAL A 322 2.03 4.11 19.25
N TRP A 323 0.74 3.94 19.49
CA TRP A 323 -0.21 5.06 19.68
C TRP A 323 -0.30 5.58 21.12
N LYS A 324 -0.14 4.71 22.13
CA LYS A 324 -0.39 5.09 23.53
C LYS A 324 0.46 6.27 24.02
N LYS A 325 1.69 6.41 23.51
CA LYS A 325 2.61 7.50 23.87
C LYS A 325 2.10 8.87 23.41
N PHE A 326 1.20 8.87 22.43
CA PHE A 326 0.56 10.05 21.87
C PHE A 326 -0.88 10.22 22.37
N GLY A 327 -1.30 9.45 23.37
CA GLY A 327 -2.64 9.54 23.93
C GLY A 327 -3.74 8.97 23.03
N LEU A 328 -3.38 8.16 22.02
CA LEU A 328 -4.28 7.60 21.03
C LEU A 328 -4.34 6.07 21.13
N ARG A 329 -5.38 5.49 20.55
CA ARG A 329 -5.53 4.05 20.29
C ARG A 329 -5.95 3.84 18.85
N CYS A 330 -5.21 3.01 18.10
CA CYS A 330 -5.63 2.59 16.78
C CYS A 330 -6.63 1.42 16.89
N GLN A 331 -7.74 1.53 16.18
CA GLN A 331 -8.87 0.61 16.19
C GLN A 331 -9.30 0.28 14.76
N ARG A 332 -9.93 -0.90 14.60
CA ARG A 332 -10.52 -1.34 13.34
C ARG A 332 -11.84 -0.61 13.09
N THR A 333 -12.10 -0.23 11.84
CA THR A 333 -13.39 0.27 11.36
C THR A 333 -14.25 -0.86 10.78
N SER A 334 -15.50 -0.54 10.41
CA SER A 334 -16.38 -1.44 9.65
C SER A 334 -16.04 -1.53 8.16
N SER A 335 -15.30 -0.55 7.62
CA SER A 335 -14.91 -0.53 6.22
C SER A 335 -14.00 -1.72 5.87
N GLN A 336 -14.20 -2.27 4.68
CA GLN A 336 -13.51 -3.47 4.21
C GLN A 336 -12.39 -3.18 3.22
N LEU A 337 -12.49 -2.10 2.42
CA LEU A 337 -11.57 -1.85 1.31
C LEU A 337 -10.57 -0.71 1.60
N VAL A 338 -11.04 0.43 2.09
CA VAL A 338 -10.25 1.62 2.43
C VAL A 338 -10.55 2.11 3.84
N ASN A 339 -9.66 2.90 4.46
CA ASN A 339 -9.87 3.47 5.80
C ASN A 339 -10.26 2.42 6.86
N GLN A 340 -9.56 1.28 6.86
CA GLN A 340 -9.83 0.14 7.76
C GLN A 340 -9.39 0.41 9.20
N LEU A 341 -8.70 1.53 9.45
CA LEU A 341 -8.11 1.89 10.73
C LEU A 341 -8.50 3.33 11.12
N VAL A 342 -8.75 3.54 12.41
CA VAL A 342 -8.97 4.87 13.01
C VAL A 342 -8.20 4.96 14.32
N ALA A 343 -7.47 6.07 14.51
CA ALA A 343 -6.81 6.36 15.77
C ALA A 343 -7.67 7.32 16.60
N THR A 344 -8.16 6.82 17.74
CA THR A 344 -9.09 7.53 18.61
C THR A 344 -8.39 8.00 19.91
N PRO A 345 -8.73 9.18 20.43
CA PRO A 345 -8.24 9.66 21.73
C PRO A 345 -8.59 8.73 22.89
N LEU A 346 -7.62 8.49 23.79
CA LEU A 346 -7.81 7.60 24.93
C LEU A 346 -8.71 8.13 26.03
N ARG A 347 -8.81 9.45 26.13
CA ARG A 347 -9.73 10.14 27.03
C ARG A 347 -10.61 10.95 26.12
N ALA A 348 -11.85 10.53 25.88
CA ALA A 348 -12.80 11.33 25.12
C ALA A 348 -13.21 12.56 25.94
N SER A 349 -13.38 13.71 25.29
CA SER A 349 -14.02 14.86 25.90
C SER A 349 -15.45 14.50 26.27
N THR A 350 -15.84 14.73 27.53
CA THR A 350 -17.21 14.54 28.04
C THR A 350 -18.25 15.51 27.45
N GLY A 351 -17.86 16.37 26.51
CA GLY A 351 -18.77 17.19 25.73
C GLY A 351 -19.47 16.37 24.65
N ARG A 352 -20.81 16.37 24.65
CA ARG A 352 -21.63 15.88 23.53
C ARG A 352 -21.03 16.41 22.21
N LYS A 353 -20.59 15.53 21.31
CA LYS A 353 -20.37 15.88 19.89
C LYS A 353 -21.67 16.52 19.39
N LYS A 354 -21.69 17.85 19.21
CA LYS A 354 -22.72 18.48 18.39
C LYS A 354 -22.52 17.92 16.98
N ILE A 355 -23.61 17.44 16.38
CA ILE A 355 -23.65 16.71 15.10
C ILE A 355 -23.36 17.65 13.90
N GLU A 356 -22.83 18.86 14.13
CA GLU A 356 -22.79 19.94 13.13
C GLU A 356 -21.38 20.40 12.74
N ASP A 357 -20.30 19.77 13.22
CA ASP A 357 -18.96 20.19 12.80
C ASP A 357 -18.55 19.50 11.49
N VAL A 358 -18.95 20.12 10.38
CA VAL A 358 -18.65 19.76 8.99
C VAL A 358 -17.22 20.22 8.65
N GLY A 359 -16.24 19.75 9.41
CA GLY A 359 -14.82 19.86 9.07
C GLY A 359 -14.36 18.59 8.34
N ASP A 360 -13.43 18.73 7.39
CA ASP A 360 -12.84 17.57 6.74
C ASP A 360 -12.16 16.66 7.78
N PRO A 361 -12.37 15.33 7.73
CA PRO A 361 -11.77 14.42 8.70
C PRO A 361 -10.24 14.45 8.58
N ILE A 362 -9.57 14.50 9.73
CA ILE A 362 -8.11 14.40 9.79
C ILE A 362 -7.71 13.00 9.33
N ARG A 363 -6.88 12.94 8.30
CA ARG A 363 -6.47 11.71 7.63
C ARG A 363 -4.96 11.55 7.69
N LEU A 364 -4.49 10.42 8.20
CA LEU A 364 -3.10 10.01 8.14
C LEU A 364 -2.95 8.92 7.07
N VAL A 365 -2.29 9.27 5.97
CA VAL A 365 -1.91 8.28 4.94
C VAL A 365 -0.56 7.69 5.33
N LEU A 366 -0.47 6.36 5.39
CA LEU A 366 0.75 5.60 5.65
C LEU A 366 0.99 4.66 4.48
N ALA A 367 2.03 4.90 3.68
CA ALA A 367 2.54 3.98 2.68
C ALA A 367 3.73 3.22 3.26
N ILE A 368 3.58 1.90 3.46
CA ILE A 368 4.59 1.07 4.11
C ILE A 368 5.01 -0.06 3.17
N ASP A 369 6.30 -0.09 2.84
CA ASP A 369 6.89 -1.10 1.98
C ASP A 369 7.91 -1.95 2.74
N VAL A 370 7.89 -3.25 2.48
CA VAL A 370 8.85 -4.22 3.03
C VAL A 370 9.54 -4.89 1.85
N CYS A 371 10.83 -4.62 1.71
CA CYS A 371 11.65 -5.08 0.58
C CYS A 371 12.75 -6.03 1.08
N VAL A 372 13.19 -6.95 0.23
CA VAL A 372 14.38 -7.77 0.53
C VAL A 372 15.61 -6.84 0.59
N ALA A 373 16.48 -7.03 1.58
CA ALA A 373 17.73 -6.28 1.66
C ALA A 373 18.71 -6.76 0.59
N GLY A 374 19.40 -5.84 -0.08
CA GLY A 374 20.30 -6.15 -1.21
C GLY A 374 21.46 -7.12 -0.89
N SER A 375 21.78 -7.33 0.39
CA SER A 375 22.79 -8.28 0.87
C SER A 375 22.28 -9.72 1.05
N ALA A 376 20.96 -9.95 1.05
CA ALA A 376 20.36 -11.21 1.43
C ALA A 376 20.18 -12.16 0.24
N VAL A 377 21.28 -12.78 -0.20
CA VAL A 377 21.23 -13.83 -1.23
C VAL A 377 20.42 -15.03 -0.69
N ASN A 378 19.30 -15.35 -1.33
CA ASN A 378 18.36 -16.47 -1.06
C ASN A 378 17.19 -16.25 -0.09
N ASN A 379 17.02 -15.06 0.52
CA ASN A 379 15.86 -14.80 1.39
C ASN A 379 14.84 -13.86 0.73
N GLY A 380 13.85 -14.43 0.05
CA GLY A 380 12.68 -13.66 -0.40
C GLY A 380 11.74 -13.27 0.75
N ILE A 381 10.85 -12.28 0.53
CA ILE A 381 9.82 -11.86 1.47
C ILE A 381 8.97 -13.04 1.97
N LYS A 382 8.66 -13.03 3.27
CA LYS A 382 7.82 -14.03 3.95
C LYS A 382 6.36 -13.57 3.94
N TYR A 383 5.57 -14.19 3.07
CA TYR A 383 4.13 -14.03 3.08
C TYR A 383 3.49 -14.94 4.14
N ALA A 384 2.41 -14.47 4.78
CA ALA A 384 1.65 -15.28 5.73
C ALA A 384 0.67 -16.24 5.03
N THR A 385 0.27 -15.91 3.79
CA THR A 385 -0.64 -16.72 2.97
C THR A 385 -0.06 -16.96 1.58
N LEU A 386 -0.51 -18.04 0.90
CA LEU A 386 -0.11 -18.30 -0.49
C LEU A 386 -0.78 -17.35 -1.50
N LYS A 387 -1.87 -16.66 -1.11
CA LYS A 387 -2.51 -15.59 -1.89
C LYS A 387 -1.61 -14.35 -2.08
N LYS A 388 -0.56 -14.21 -1.26
CA LYS A 388 0.36 -13.05 -1.20
C LYS A 388 -0.33 -11.71 -0.88
N SER A 389 -1.44 -11.74 -0.16
CA SER A 389 -2.18 -10.56 0.34
C SER A 389 -1.64 -10.02 1.68
N THR A 390 -0.86 -10.84 2.38
CA THR A 390 -0.42 -10.57 3.75
C THR A 390 1.03 -10.97 3.98
N LEU A 391 1.75 -10.13 4.71
CA LEU A 391 3.10 -10.43 5.19
C LEU A 391 3.08 -11.09 6.56
N ASP A 392 4.11 -11.89 6.83
CA ASP A 392 4.28 -12.56 8.11
C ASP A 392 4.40 -11.57 9.28
N ALA A 393 4.00 -12.00 10.47
CA ALA A 393 4.02 -11.17 11.67
C ALA A 393 5.44 -10.77 12.11
N CYS A 394 6.50 -11.44 11.63
CA CYS A 394 7.89 -11.07 11.91
C CYS A 394 8.24 -9.63 11.53
N TYR A 395 7.58 -9.05 10.52
CA TYR A 395 7.81 -7.65 10.10
C TYR A 395 7.11 -6.63 11.00
N ALA A 396 6.23 -7.04 11.92
CA ALA A 396 5.46 -6.10 12.73
C ALA A 396 6.34 -5.20 13.62
N ALA A 397 7.53 -5.65 14.02
CA ALA A 397 8.43 -4.89 14.88
C ALA A 397 9.16 -3.75 14.13
N SER A 398 9.62 -3.99 12.90
CA SER A 398 10.22 -2.95 12.05
C SER A 398 9.19 -1.88 11.70
N VAL A 399 7.98 -2.30 11.34
CA VAL A 399 6.85 -1.41 11.05
C VAL A 399 6.49 -0.55 12.25
N GLN A 400 6.44 -1.12 13.47
CA GLN A 400 6.24 -0.33 14.70
C GLN A 400 7.31 0.75 14.91
N THR A 401 8.54 0.46 14.49
CA THR A 401 9.67 1.40 14.62
C THR A 401 9.51 2.55 13.64
N CYS A 402 9.22 2.27 12.36
CA CYS A 402 8.94 3.29 11.35
C CYS A 402 7.73 4.16 11.74
N CYS A 403 6.59 3.54 12.08
CA CYS A 403 5.40 4.29 12.50
C CYS A 403 5.66 5.16 13.73
N ARG A 404 6.44 4.68 14.71
CA ARG A 404 6.80 5.50 15.88
C ARG A 404 7.65 6.70 15.49
N SER A 405 8.58 6.53 14.54
CA SER A 405 9.39 7.64 14.01
C SER A 405 8.49 8.69 13.35
N ILE A 406 7.56 8.27 12.47
CA ILE A 406 6.60 9.16 11.82
C ILE A 406 5.75 9.93 12.84
N LEU A 407 5.15 9.25 13.81
CA LEU A 407 4.34 9.92 14.84
C LEU A 407 5.17 10.89 15.72
N GLN A 408 6.45 10.57 15.96
CA GLN A 408 7.36 11.49 16.65
C GLN A 408 7.67 12.73 15.80
N GLN A 409 7.86 12.57 14.48
CA GLN A 409 8.07 13.68 13.56
C GLN A 409 6.83 14.59 13.51
N LEU A 410 5.63 14.01 13.39
CA LEU A 410 4.37 14.77 13.49
C LEU A 410 4.25 15.53 14.82
N ALA A 411 4.63 14.89 15.93
CA ALA A 411 4.59 15.53 17.24
C ALA A 411 5.59 16.68 17.39
N LYS A 412 6.76 16.57 16.75
CA LYS A 412 7.76 17.66 16.70
C LYS A 412 7.30 18.81 15.81
N ALA A 413 6.63 18.50 14.71
CA ALA A 413 6.02 19.48 13.80
C ALA A 413 4.74 20.12 14.36
N GLY A 414 4.30 19.75 15.57
CA GLY A 414 3.06 20.27 16.16
C GLY A 414 1.77 19.72 15.53
N ARG A 415 1.89 18.78 14.58
CA ARG A 415 0.76 18.10 13.91
C ARG A 415 0.18 16.94 14.73
N LEU A 416 0.77 16.65 15.88
CA LEU A 416 0.27 15.68 16.86
C LEU A 416 0.67 16.17 18.25
N THR A 417 -0.17 15.95 19.26
CA THR A 417 0.14 16.38 20.62
C THR A 417 0.29 15.18 21.54
N THR A 418 1.43 15.06 22.21
CA THR A 418 1.60 14.06 23.27
C THR A 418 0.79 14.46 24.52
N PRO A 419 0.41 13.50 25.39
CA PRO A 419 -0.29 13.81 26.64
C PRO A 419 0.45 14.82 27.52
N GLN A 420 1.79 14.75 27.55
CA GLN A 420 2.63 15.66 28.32
C GLN A 420 2.64 17.08 27.75
N GLN A 421 2.81 17.22 26.43
CA GLN A 421 2.71 18.53 25.75
C GLN A 421 1.33 19.16 25.98
N ARG A 422 0.27 18.36 25.92
CA ARG A 422 -1.10 18.82 26.18
C ARG A 422 -1.26 19.31 27.62
N GLN A 423 -0.79 18.55 28.60
CA GLN A 423 -0.85 18.95 30.01
C GLN A 423 -0.10 20.28 30.24
N ASN A 424 1.08 20.43 29.65
CA ASN A 424 1.85 21.67 29.75
C ASN A 424 1.10 22.84 29.10
N ARG A 425 0.46 22.62 27.94
CA ARG A 425 -0.31 23.67 27.26
C ARG A 425 -1.55 24.07 28.07
N ASP A 426 -2.28 23.10 28.61
CA ASP A 426 -3.47 23.32 29.45
C ASP A 426 -3.12 24.10 30.73
N LEU A 427 -1.97 23.77 31.34
CA LEU A 427 -1.41 24.52 32.48
C LEU A 427 -1.16 26.00 32.14
N VAL A 428 -0.65 26.29 30.95
CA VAL A 428 -0.32 27.65 30.52
C VAL A 428 -1.55 28.42 30.03
N GLU A 429 -2.41 27.79 29.22
CA GLU A 429 -3.56 28.43 28.58
C GLU A 429 -4.75 28.58 29.52
N ASN A 430 -5.03 27.58 30.36
CA ASN A 430 -6.25 27.55 31.18
C ASN A 430 -5.97 27.78 32.67
N PHE A 431 -4.92 27.16 33.23
CA PHE A 431 -4.65 27.29 34.67
C PHE A 431 -3.89 28.56 35.04
N ALA A 432 -2.85 28.95 34.27
CA ALA A 432 -2.05 30.12 34.58
C ALA A 432 -2.89 31.42 34.66
N PRO A 433 -3.86 31.69 33.76
CA PRO A 433 -4.73 32.86 33.90
C PRO A 433 -5.63 32.83 35.14
N LEU A 434 -6.11 31.64 35.54
CA LEU A 434 -6.93 31.49 36.75
C LEU A 434 -6.11 31.75 38.02
N ILE A 435 -4.87 31.24 38.05
CA ILE A 435 -3.93 31.48 39.15
C ILE A 435 -3.58 32.96 39.21
N ALA A 436 -3.25 33.58 38.07
CA ALA A 436 -2.95 35.01 37.99
C ALA A 436 -4.12 35.88 38.46
N LYS A 437 -5.35 35.58 38.02
CA LYS A 437 -6.57 36.28 38.47
C LYS A 437 -6.79 36.15 39.98
N SER A 438 -6.60 34.94 40.52
CA SER A 438 -6.75 34.68 41.96
C SER A 438 -5.70 35.44 42.77
N LEU A 439 -4.44 35.43 42.34
CA LEU A 439 -3.37 36.18 42.99
C LEU A 439 -3.60 37.70 42.93
N ALA A 440 -4.01 38.23 41.77
CA ALA A 440 -4.32 39.65 41.61
C ALA A 440 -5.48 40.08 42.53
N ALA A 441 -6.51 39.24 42.68
CA ALA A 441 -7.61 39.51 43.61
C ALA A 441 -7.15 39.53 45.07
N ILE A 442 -6.31 38.57 45.49
CA ILE A 442 -5.74 38.51 46.85
C ILE A 442 -4.90 39.76 47.15
N VAL A 443 -4.02 40.16 46.22
CA VAL A 443 -3.17 41.36 46.39
C VAL A 443 -4.02 42.64 46.46
N LYS A 444 -5.05 42.75 45.63
CA LYS A 444 -5.96 43.90 45.66
C LYS A 444 -6.70 44.01 46.98
N GLN A 445 -7.09 42.88 47.56
CA GLN A 445 -7.78 42.84 48.84
C GLN A 445 -6.85 43.14 50.03
N SER A 446 -5.60 42.66 50.00
CA SER A 446 -4.63 43.01 51.03
C SER A 446 -4.23 44.49 51.02
N GLN A 447 -4.14 45.11 49.83
CA GLN A 447 -3.93 46.55 49.73
C GLN A 447 -5.13 47.35 50.22
N ALA A 448 -6.37 46.88 49.98
CA ALA A 448 -7.57 47.52 50.52
C ALA A 448 -7.62 47.47 52.06
N ASP A 449 -7.21 46.35 52.68
CA ASP A 449 -7.14 46.21 54.13
C ASP A 449 -6.03 47.08 54.75
N GLN A 450 -4.89 47.26 54.07
CA GLN A 450 -3.82 48.18 54.51
C GLN A 450 -4.25 49.66 54.49
N PHE A 451 -5.18 50.04 53.61
CA PHE A 451 -5.75 51.39 53.58
C PHE A 451 -6.92 51.59 54.56
N SER A 452 -7.44 50.53 55.20
CA SER A 452 -8.48 50.65 56.24
C SER A 452 -7.95 50.83 57.67
N ASP A 453 -6.66 50.58 57.91
CA ASP A 453 -6.04 50.68 59.24
C ASP A 453 -5.27 52.00 59.49
N THR A 454 -5.42 53.00 58.61
CA THR A 454 -4.92 54.34 58.90
C THR A 454 -6.05 55.35 58.76
N GLU A 455 -6.42 55.98 59.89
CA GLU A 455 -7.37 57.09 59.94
C GLU A 455 -7.02 58.16 58.88
N ALA A 456 -8.05 58.56 58.11
CA ALA A 456 -8.01 59.77 57.28
C ALA A 456 -7.72 61.02 58.15
N PRO A 457 -7.18 62.15 57.61
CA PRO A 457 -7.43 62.64 56.25
C PRO A 457 -6.26 63.37 55.53
N GLN A 458 -6.28 63.33 54.19
CA GLN A 458 -6.35 64.49 53.27
C GLN A 458 -5.84 64.12 51.87
N ARG A 459 -6.52 64.68 50.87
CA ARG A 459 -6.25 64.54 49.43
C ARG A 459 -4.86 65.09 49.10
N ASP A 460 -4.12 64.38 48.25
CA ASP A 460 -3.55 64.99 47.05
C ASP A 460 -3.27 63.97 45.95
N SER A 461 -3.35 64.48 44.73
CA SER A 461 -3.35 63.79 43.45
C SER A 461 -2.01 63.17 43.04
N SER A 462 -2.11 62.19 42.13
CA SER A 462 -1.12 61.73 41.14
C SER A 462 -0.18 60.58 41.51
N SER A 463 -0.64 59.36 41.20
CA SER A 463 0.16 58.34 40.49
C SER A 463 -0.77 57.20 40.07
N GLN A 464 -1.20 57.20 38.81
CA GLN A 464 -1.78 56.00 38.20
C GLN A 464 -0.63 54.97 38.05
N ASP A 465 -0.52 54.06 39.01
CA ASP A 465 0.24 52.83 38.80
C ASP A 465 -0.53 51.98 37.80
N HIS A 466 -0.16 52.12 36.53
CA HIS A 466 -0.69 51.32 35.44
C HIS A 466 -0.24 49.87 35.66
N PHE A 467 -1.15 49.04 36.18
CA PHE A 467 -0.98 47.60 36.32
C PHE A 467 -0.84 46.99 34.91
N ASN A 468 0.39 46.69 34.50
CA ASN A 468 0.69 46.27 33.14
C ASN A 468 0.65 44.74 33.03
N GLU A 469 -0.55 44.22 32.75
CA GLU A 469 -0.88 42.79 32.63
C GLU A 469 0.03 42.06 31.62
N GLU A 470 0.46 42.75 30.56
CA GLU A 470 1.40 42.24 29.54
C GLU A 470 2.81 41.96 30.09
N LEU A 471 3.31 42.80 31.00
CA LEU A 471 4.65 42.67 31.57
C LEU A 471 4.75 41.45 32.50
N ILE A 472 3.69 41.20 33.27
CA ILE A 472 3.61 40.05 34.19
C ILE A 472 3.47 38.75 33.40
N LEU A 473 2.68 38.76 32.33
CA LEU A 473 2.59 37.62 31.42
C LEU A 473 3.95 37.34 30.74
N GLN A 474 4.70 38.36 30.36
CA GLN A 474 6.05 38.19 29.81
C GLN A 474 7.05 37.64 30.83
N GLU A 475 7.04 38.11 32.08
CA GLU A 475 7.94 37.58 33.12
C GLU A 475 7.61 36.14 33.50
N LEU A 476 6.33 35.78 33.63
CA LEU A 476 5.91 34.40 33.88
C LEU A 476 6.30 33.48 32.72
N GLN A 477 6.16 33.94 31.47
CA GLN A 477 6.66 33.22 30.30
C GLN A 477 8.19 33.08 30.31
N GLY A 478 8.92 34.08 30.82
CA GLY A 478 10.37 34.03 30.98
C GLY A 478 10.84 33.02 32.04
N VAL A 479 10.16 32.95 33.17
CA VAL A 479 10.46 31.99 34.25
C VAL A 479 10.18 30.55 33.81
N LEU A 480 9.09 30.33 33.06
CA LEU A 480 8.72 29.01 32.56
C LEU A 480 9.60 28.50 31.41
N ARG A 481 10.32 29.37 30.69
CA ARG A 481 11.30 28.96 29.66
C ARG A 481 12.64 28.47 30.23
N ASN A 482 12.90 28.74 31.51
CA ASN A 482 14.14 28.38 32.19
C ASN A 482 14.01 27.13 33.09
N TRP A 483 12.92 26.36 32.93
CA TRP A 483 12.64 25.12 33.66
C TRP A 483 12.47 23.91 32.75
#